data_AF-A0A1F9NDK2-F1
#
_entry.id   AF-A0A1F9NDK2-F1
#
_cell.length_a   1.000
_cell.length_b   1.000
_cell.length_c   1.000
_cell.angle_alpha   90.00
_cell.angle_beta   90.00
_cell.angle_gamma   90.00
#
_symmetry.space_group_name_H-M   'P 1'
#
loop_
_entity.id
_entity.type
_entity.pdbx_description
1 polymer ?
#
loop_
_entity_poly.entity_id
_entity_poly.type
_entity_poly.pdbx_seq_one_letter_code
_entity_poly.pdbx_strand_id
1 'polypeptide(L)'
;MRRPVVTKLAIIAAFGLGGCETSATPKGEQMVGEQTAEDEAALDLEEHHRHQHLGGVTQFVALSLDTLGEDDAKRPAVEKLQRDLYECMAPARDIKNKLLLALAEDVAAGTVDTMKADTAVVQLNAAVAAQDCRVDALNELHGILSPIERAALVDKVEAHWEVWRHVNHDGEENSQKHGRRLGNLVRELDLTAEQVQRISNTLDTASSGHAVKFDRKEVDRFLQAFVSTFVAESFDAKSIVGDANALLASYGSTRMTLFYASVTPALTQEQRVKFSAYLREQANLQQAADPTEGGSP
;
A
#
# COMPACT_ATOMS: atom_id res chain seq x y z
N MET A 1 -14.90 30.29 -25.92
CA MET A 1 -15.00 29.47 -24.69
C MET A 1 -13.85 28.47 -24.71
N ARG A 2 -12.87 28.65 -23.83
CA ARG A 2 -11.65 27.82 -23.75
C ARG A 2 -11.97 26.60 -22.88
N ARG A 3 -11.66 25.40 -23.38
CA ARG A 3 -11.74 24.14 -22.63
C ARG A 3 -10.61 24.10 -21.58
N PRO A 4 -10.82 23.53 -20.38
CA PRO A 4 -9.72 23.30 -19.45
C PRO A 4 -8.86 22.14 -19.97
N VAL A 5 -7.55 22.36 -19.95
CA VAL A 5 -6.54 21.32 -20.16
C VAL A 5 -6.43 20.57 -18.82
N VAL A 6 -6.82 19.30 -18.80
CA VAL A 6 -6.54 18.41 -17.67
C VAL A 6 -5.09 17.97 -17.79
N THR A 7 -4.23 18.52 -16.94
CA THR A 7 -2.83 18.12 -16.82
C THR A 7 -2.77 16.73 -16.20
N LYS A 8 -2.58 15.70 -17.02
CA LYS A 8 -2.22 14.36 -16.54
C LYS A 8 -0.80 14.44 -15.95
N LEU A 9 -0.66 14.16 -14.66
CA LEU A 9 0.65 13.99 -14.02
C LEU A 9 1.28 12.70 -14.56
N ALA A 10 2.30 12.83 -15.41
CA ALA A 10 3.11 11.70 -15.82
C ALA A 10 4.10 11.36 -14.68
N ILE A 11 4.03 10.13 -14.16
CA ILE A 11 5.01 9.62 -13.20
C ILE A 11 6.26 9.23 -13.98
N ILE A 12 7.29 10.08 -13.92
CA ILE A 12 8.65 9.76 -14.39
C ILE A 12 9.49 9.45 -13.15
N ALA A 13 9.66 8.17 -12.83
CA ALA A 13 10.64 7.74 -11.84
C ALA A 13 12.04 7.82 -12.46
N ALA A 14 12.73 8.93 -12.26
CA ALA A 14 14.13 9.08 -12.63
C ALA A 14 15.03 8.54 -11.52
N PHE A 15 15.53 7.31 -11.66
CA PHE A 15 16.63 6.81 -10.84
C PHE A 15 17.95 7.45 -11.29
N GLY A 16 18.43 8.43 -10.52
CA GLY A 16 19.72 9.07 -10.73
C GLY A 16 20.88 8.19 -10.25
N LEU A 17 21.75 7.78 -11.18
CA LEU A 17 23.04 7.16 -10.91
C LEU A 17 23.99 8.19 -10.26
N GLY A 18 24.60 7.80 -9.15
CA GLY A 18 25.44 8.65 -8.31
C GLY A 18 26.76 9.08 -8.94
N GLY A 19 27.16 10.32 -8.64
CA GLY A 19 28.51 10.84 -8.79
C GLY A 19 29.15 11.02 -7.40
N CYS A 20 30.33 10.42 -7.22
CA CYS A 20 31.11 10.41 -6.00
C CYS A 20 32.01 11.65 -5.94
N GLU A 21 31.89 12.50 -4.91
CA GLU A 21 32.96 13.41 -4.52
C GLU A 21 33.07 13.50 -3.00
N THR A 22 34.27 13.16 -2.50
CA THR A 22 34.68 13.23 -1.10
C THR A 22 35.11 14.63 -0.71
N SER A 23 34.60 15.17 0.41
CA SER A 23 35.29 16.19 1.20
C SER A 23 34.77 16.21 2.65
N ALA A 24 35.70 16.39 3.59
CA ALA A 24 35.53 16.14 5.02
C ALA A 24 35.02 17.36 5.83
N THR A 25 34.08 17.07 6.76
CA THR A 25 33.71 17.65 8.09
C THR A 25 33.93 19.15 8.41
N PRO A 26 33.00 19.80 9.16
CA PRO A 26 32.89 19.56 10.61
C PRO A 26 31.46 19.41 11.18
N LYS A 27 31.40 18.79 12.37
CA LYS A 27 30.25 18.67 13.27
C LYS A 27 29.62 20.04 13.57
N GLY A 28 28.34 20.19 13.26
CA GLY A 28 27.49 21.32 13.66
C GLY A 28 26.02 20.89 13.65
N GLU A 29 25.27 21.40 14.63
CA GLU A 29 23.86 21.19 14.96
C GLU A 29 22.97 20.52 13.90
N GLN A 30 22.32 19.44 14.33
CA GLN A 30 21.30 18.72 13.60
C GLN A 30 20.08 19.65 13.45
N MET A 31 20.07 20.47 12.40
CA MET A 31 18.88 21.16 11.95
C MET A 31 17.84 20.12 11.56
N VAL A 32 16.63 20.29 12.09
CA VAL A 32 15.42 19.67 11.57
C VAL A 32 15.33 20.10 10.11
N GLY A 33 15.71 19.21 9.20
CA GLY A 33 15.72 19.49 7.77
C GLY A 33 14.32 19.88 7.30
N GLU A 34 14.24 21.02 6.62
CA GLU A 34 13.03 21.49 5.96
C GLU A 34 12.64 20.46 4.89
N GLN A 35 11.56 19.71 5.13
CA GLN A 35 11.02 18.77 4.15
C GLN A 35 10.42 19.58 2.99
N THR A 36 10.80 19.24 1.77
CA THR A 36 10.26 19.89 0.57
C THR A 36 8.89 19.30 0.20
N ALA A 37 8.11 20.01 -0.62
CA ALA A 37 6.82 19.50 -1.11
C ALA A 37 6.97 18.19 -1.93
N GLU A 38 8.13 17.98 -2.56
CA GLU A 38 8.48 16.72 -3.25
C GLU A 38 8.70 15.58 -2.24
N ASP A 39 9.28 15.88 -1.07
CA ASP A 39 9.43 14.91 0.02
C ASP A 39 8.06 14.52 0.62
N GLU A 40 7.11 15.45 0.75
CA GLU A 40 5.76 15.15 1.23
C GLU A 40 4.98 14.26 0.25
N ALA A 41 5.02 14.55 -1.06
CA ALA A 41 4.35 13.74 -2.07
C ALA A 41 4.95 12.32 -2.17
N ALA A 42 6.28 12.20 -2.03
CA ALA A 42 6.94 10.89 -1.96
C ALA A 42 6.54 10.12 -0.69
N LEU A 43 6.37 10.80 0.44
CA LEU A 43 5.93 10.18 1.70
C LEU A 43 4.49 9.71 1.66
N ASP A 44 3.57 10.51 1.10
CA ASP A 44 2.19 10.10 0.90
C ASP A 44 2.10 8.88 -0.02
N LEU A 45 2.95 8.83 -1.06
CA LEU A 45 3.07 7.68 -1.95
C LEU A 45 3.66 6.45 -1.23
N GLU A 46 4.71 6.62 -0.41
CA GLU A 46 5.29 5.54 0.40
C GLU A 46 4.25 4.98 1.40
N GLU A 47 3.49 5.83 2.07
CA GLU A 47 2.46 5.43 3.04
C GLU A 47 1.25 4.79 2.35
N HIS A 48 0.85 5.30 1.18
CA HIS A 48 -0.11 4.65 0.30
C HIS A 48 0.35 3.22 -0.03
N HIS A 49 1.59 3.04 -0.48
CA HIS A 49 2.14 1.72 -0.82
C HIS A 49 2.40 0.81 0.39
N ARG A 50 2.43 1.34 1.61
CA ARG A 50 2.64 0.52 2.80
C ARG A 50 1.37 -0.21 3.24
N HIS A 51 0.22 0.45 3.11
CA HIS A 51 -1.04 -0.05 3.68
C HIS A 51 -2.15 -0.27 2.66
N GLN A 52 -2.04 0.22 1.42
CA GLN A 52 -3.15 0.23 0.46
C GLN A 52 -3.17 -0.95 -0.54
N HIS A 53 -2.31 -1.97 -0.42
CA HIS A 53 -2.29 -3.12 -1.34
C HIS A 53 -3.27 -4.25 -0.96
N LEU A 54 -4.53 -3.89 -0.83
CA LEU A 54 -5.62 -4.75 -0.36
C LEU A 54 -6.00 -5.85 -1.35
N GLY A 55 -5.68 -5.67 -2.63
CA GLY A 55 -5.89 -6.68 -3.66
C GLY A 55 -4.71 -7.59 -3.96
N GLY A 56 -3.59 -7.40 -3.27
CA GLY A 56 -2.32 -8.06 -3.58
C GLY A 56 -1.82 -7.73 -4.99
N VAL A 57 -1.33 -8.75 -5.71
CA VAL A 57 -0.86 -8.65 -7.09
C VAL A 57 -1.95 -8.17 -8.05
N THR A 58 -3.21 -8.52 -7.79
CA THR A 58 -4.37 -8.03 -8.57
C THR A 58 -4.40 -6.50 -8.62
N GLN A 59 -4.04 -5.86 -7.50
CA GLN A 59 -4.02 -4.41 -7.43
C GLN A 59 -2.84 -3.82 -8.21
N PHE A 60 -1.68 -4.47 -8.24
CA PHE A 60 -0.58 -4.05 -9.10
C PHE A 60 -0.98 -4.07 -10.58
N VAL A 61 -1.75 -5.09 -11.01
CA VAL A 61 -2.31 -5.15 -12.36
C VAL A 61 -3.24 -3.96 -12.59
N ALA A 62 -4.24 -3.75 -11.71
CA ALA A 62 -5.20 -2.66 -11.87
C ALA A 62 -4.54 -1.27 -11.90
N LEU A 63 -3.52 -1.01 -11.07
CA LEU A 63 -2.74 0.23 -11.09
C LEU A 63 -1.94 0.40 -12.39
N SER A 64 -1.38 -0.69 -12.90
CA SER A 64 -0.56 -0.66 -14.13
C SER A 64 -1.37 -0.31 -15.38
N LEU A 65 -2.68 -0.63 -15.41
CA LEU A 65 -3.55 -0.38 -16.56
C LEU A 65 -3.70 1.12 -16.89
N ASP A 66 -3.68 2.01 -15.90
CA ASP A 66 -3.84 3.46 -16.12
C ASP A 66 -2.68 4.07 -16.94
N THR A 67 -1.52 3.40 -16.94
CA THR A 67 -0.31 3.89 -17.59
C THR A 67 0.23 2.95 -18.66
N LEU A 68 -0.55 1.93 -19.05
CA LEU A 68 -0.09 0.89 -19.98
C LEU A 68 0.26 1.46 -21.35
N GLY A 69 -0.48 2.47 -21.82
CA GLY A 69 -0.21 3.14 -23.10
C GLY A 69 -0.71 2.32 -24.29
N GLU A 70 -1.89 1.71 -24.15
CA GLU A 70 -2.56 0.92 -25.18
C GLU A 70 -3.12 1.76 -26.34
N ASP A 71 -3.42 1.10 -27.45
CA ASP A 71 -4.12 1.70 -28.59
C ASP A 71 -5.48 2.29 -28.15
N ASP A 72 -5.81 3.49 -28.65
CA ASP A 72 -7.08 4.18 -28.41
C ASP A 72 -8.31 3.29 -28.65
N ALA A 73 -8.21 2.32 -29.57
CA ALA A 73 -9.27 1.35 -29.85
C ALA A 73 -9.51 0.33 -28.72
N LYS A 74 -8.46 -0.03 -27.96
CA LYS A 74 -8.54 -1.00 -26.85
C LYS A 74 -8.87 -0.34 -25.51
N ARG A 75 -8.53 0.95 -25.36
CA ARG A 75 -8.70 1.71 -24.12
C ARG A 75 -10.06 1.50 -23.43
N PRO A 76 -11.23 1.58 -24.11
CA PRO A 76 -12.51 1.37 -23.44
C PRO A 76 -12.66 -0.01 -22.78
N ALA A 77 -12.10 -1.05 -23.40
CA ALA A 77 -12.14 -2.41 -22.86
C ALA A 77 -11.16 -2.58 -21.69
N VAL A 78 -9.97 -2.00 -21.79
CA VAL A 78 -8.97 -1.98 -20.71
C VAL A 78 -9.49 -1.22 -19.48
N GLU A 79 -10.08 -0.05 -19.67
CA GLU A 79 -10.70 0.74 -18.60
C GLU A 79 -11.87 -0.01 -17.94
N LYS A 80 -12.66 -0.77 -18.72
CA LYS A 80 -13.70 -1.64 -18.15
C LYS A 80 -13.09 -2.72 -17.27
N LEU A 81 -12.09 -3.44 -17.77
CA LEU A 81 -11.43 -4.50 -16.99
C LEU A 81 -10.76 -3.96 -15.73
N GLN A 82 -10.21 -2.75 -15.79
CA GLN A 82 -9.68 -2.08 -14.62
C GLN A 82 -10.77 -1.85 -13.56
N ARG A 83 -11.94 -1.34 -13.95
CA ARG A 83 -13.09 -1.20 -13.03
C ARG A 83 -13.56 -2.53 -12.49
N ASP A 84 -13.67 -3.56 -13.33
CA ASP A 84 -14.07 -4.90 -12.90
C ASP A 84 -13.09 -5.48 -11.87
N LEU A 85 -11.79 -5.27 -12.05
CA LEU A 85 -10.76 -5.65 -11.06
C LEU A 85 -10.93 -4.86 -9.75
N TYR A 86 -11.24 -3.56 -9.81
CA TYR A 86 -11.53 -2.78 -8.62
C TYR A 86 -12.80 -3.26 -7.90
N GLU A 87 -13.88 -3.55 -8.63
CA GLU A 87 -15.11 -4.12 -8.05
C GLU A 87 -14.85 -5.48 -7.40
N CYS A 88 -14.03 -6.32 -8.04
CA CYS A 88 -13.61 -7.61 -7.49
C CYS A 88 -12.90 -7.48 -6.14
N MET A 89 -12.16 -6.39 -5.93
CA MET A 89 -11.46 -6.07 -4.68
C MET A 89 -12.31 -5.34 -3.64
N ALA A 90 -13.55 -4.92 -3.97
CA ALA A 90 -14.39 -4.12 -3.07
C ALA A 90 -14.67 -4.81 -1.72
N PRO A 91 -14.97 -6.13 -1.63
CA PRO A 91 -15.20 -6.77 -0.34
C PRO A 91 -13.98 -6.71 0.61
N ALA A 92 -12.77 -6.82 0.06
CA ALA A 92 -11.54 -6.68 0.83
C ALA A 92 -11.32 -5.25 1.31
N ARG A 93 -11.64 -4.24 0.47
CA ARG A 93 -11.63 -2.82 0.87
C ARG A 93 -12.58 -2.56 2.03
N ASP A 94 -13.82 -3.05 1.94
CA ASP A 94 -14.83 -2.87 2.99
C ASP A 94 -14.40 -3.43 4.34
N ILE A 95 -13.79 -4.62 4.35
CA ILE A 95 -13.31 -5.24 5.58
C ILE A 95 -12.18 -4.42 6.20
N LYS A 96 -11.24 -3.94 5.37
CA LYS A 96 -10.13 -3.12 5.87
C LYS A 96 -10.59 -1.74 6.34
N ASN A 97 -11.61 -1.16 5.71
CA ASN A 97 -12.25 0.06 6.17
C ASN A 97 -12.87 -0.14 7.57
N LYS A 98 -13.63 -1.24 7.75
CA LYS A 98 -14.19 -1.61 9.05
C LYS A 98 -13.11 -1.83 10.12
N LEU A 99 -11.98 -2.44 9.75
CA LEU A 99 -10.82 -2.57 10.64
C LEU A 99 -10.28 -1.20 11.05
N LEU A 100 -10.10 -0.26 10.12
CA LEU A 100 -9.64 1.10 10.44
C LEU A 100 -10.60 1.85 11.37
N LEU A 101 -11.92 1.75 11.14
CA LEU A 101 -12.92 2.34 12.01
C LEU A 101 -12.90 1.73 13.42
N ALA A 102 -12.78 0.40 13.52
CA ALA A 102 -12.64 -0.28 14.80
C ALA A 102 -11.37 0.16 15.54
N LEU A 103 -10.23 0.25 14.85
CA LEU A 103 -8.98 0.76 15.41
C LEU A 103 -9.13 2.22 15.87
N ALA A 104 -9.89 3.05 15.16
CA ALA A 104 -10.17 4.42 15.59
C ALA A 104 -10.95 4.46 16.92
N GLU A 105 -11.98 3.63 17.08
CA GLU A 105 -12.75 3.51 18.32
C GLU A 105 -11.86 3.07 19.49
N ASP A 106 -11.07 2.02 19.27
CA ASP A 106 -10.13 1.46 20.21
C ASP A 106 -9.04 2.46 20.65
N VAL A 107 -8.47 3.19 19.68
CA VAL A 107 -7.53 4.29 19.95
C VAL A 107 -8.17 5.35 20.83
N ALA A 108 -9.42 5.76 20.58
CA ALA A 108 -10.11 6.72 21.43
C ALA A 108 -10.35 6.18 22.85
N ALA A 109 -10.63 4.88 22.97
CA ALA A 109 -10.83 4.19 24.24
C ALA A 109 -9.51 3.98 25.02
N GLY A 110 -8.35 4.10 24.36
CA GLY A 110 -7.03 3.94 24.99
C GLY A 110 -6.49 2.52 25.03
N THR A 111 -7.18 1.57 24.40
CA THR A 111 -6.76 0.18 24.31
C THR A 111 -7.23 -0.40 22.98
N VAL A 112 -6.34 -1.11 22.29
CA VAL A 112 -6.65 -1.84 21.05
C VAL A 112 -7.01 -3.29 21.35
N ASP A 113 -8.17 -3.72 20.84
CA ASP A 113 -8.60 -5.11 20.87
C ASP A 113 -7.91 -5.89 19.74
N THR A 114 -6.75 -6.45 20.06
CA THR A 114 -5.94 -7.21 19.09
C THR A 114 -6.65 -8.46 18.60
N MET A 115 -7.53 -9.09 19.40
CA MET A 115 -8.27 -10.27 18.99
C MET A 115 -9.34 -9.94 17.94
N LYS A 116 -10.05 -8.82 18.13
CA LYS A 116 -11.00 -8.30 17.13
C LYS A 116 -10.27 -7.92 15.83
N ALA A 117 -9.11 -7.28 15.95
CA ALA A 117 -8.31 -6.91 14.80
C ALA A 117 -7.78 -8.15 14.04
N ASP A 118 -7.29 -9.18 14.73
CA ASP A 118 -6.86 -10.44 14.11
C ASP A 118 -8.01 -11.14 13.39
N THR A 119 -9.21 -11.12 13.98
CA THR A 119 -10.42 -11.65 13.34
C THR A 119 -10.72 -10.92 12.02
N ALA A 120 -10.59 -9.59 11.99
CA ALA A 120 -10.78 -8.82 10.76
C ALA A 120 -9.70 -9.13 9.70
N VAL A 121 -8.45 -9.37 10.11
CA VAL A 121 -7.38 -9.78 9.19
C VAL A 121 -7.69 -11.16 8.58
N VAL A 122 -8.21 -12.11 9.35
CA VAL A 122 -8.66 -13.41 8.83
C VAL A 122 -9.80 -13.24 7.82
N GLN A 123 -10.77 -12.37 8.11
CA GLN A 123 -11.85 -12.06 7.17
C GLN A 123 -11.33 -11.44 5.88
N LEU A 124 -10.34 -10.54 5.97
CA LEU A 124 -9.69 -9.93 4.81
C LEU A 124 -9.02 -11.00 3.93
N ASN A 125 -8.28 -11.92 4.54
CA ASN A 125 -7.64 -13.02 3.81
C ASN A 125 -8.67 -13.89 3.08
N ALA A 126 -9.76 -14.24 3.74
CA ALA A 126 -10.83 -15.03 3.12
C ALA A 126 -11.48 -14.28 1.94
N ALA A 127 -11.74 -12.98 2.09
CA ALA A 127 -12.32 -12.16 1.02
C ALA A 127 -11.40 -12.04 -0.19
N VAL A 128 -10.08 -11.93 0.01
CA VAL A 128 -9.10 -11.87 -1.08
C VAL A 128 -8.92 -13.23 -1.76
N ALA A 129 -8.94 -14.33 -1.00
CA ALA A 129 -8.85 -15.67 -1.54
C ALA A 129 -10.05 -16.05 -2.42
N ALA A 130 -11.24 -15.53 -2.10
CA ALA A 130 -12.50 -15.82 -2.82
C ALA A 130 -12.73 -14.98 -4.09
N GLN A 131 -11.74 -14.22 -4.57
CA GLN A 131 -11.86 -13.32 -5.73
C GLN A 131 -11.86 -14.06 -7.07
N ASP A 132 -12.84 -14.94 -7.31
CA ASP A 132 -12.98 -15.69 -8.56
C ASP A 132 -13.14 -14.77 -9.79
N CYS A 133 -13.78 -13.61 -9.62
CA CYS A 133 -13.91 -12.57 -10.65
C CYS A 133 -12.56 -12.12 -11.25
N ARG A 134 -11.47 -12.23 -10.50
CA ARG A 134 -10.13 -11.91 -10.98
C ARG A 134 -9.69 -12.83 -12.11
N VAL A 135 -10.03 -14.11 -12.01
CA VAL A 135 -9.58 -15.12 -12.97
C VAL A 135 -10.10 -14.78 -14.36
N ASP A 136 -11.39 -14.47 -14.46
CA ASP A 136 -12.03 -14.15 -15.73
C ASP A 136 -11.49 -12.82 -16.29
N ALA A 137 -11.36 -11.79 -15.45
CA ALA A 137 -10.81 -10.49 -15.84
C ALA A 137 -9.37 -10.58 -16.35
N LEU A 138 -8.50 -11.37 -15.71
CA LEU A 138 -7.11 -11.56 -16.16
C LEU A 138 -7.02 -12.33 -17.48
N ASN A 139 -7.88 -13.33 -17.68
CA ASN A 139 -7.96 -14.08 -18.93
C ASN A 139 -8.47 -13.20 -20.09
N GLU A 140 -9.49 -12.36 -19.83
CA GLU A 140 -10.00 -11.40 -20.83
C GLU A 140 -8.94 -10.34 -21.17
N LEU A 141 -8.26 -9.78 -20.16
CA LEU A 141 -7.18 -8.83 -20.33
C LEU A 141 -6.07 -9.40 -21.21
N HIS A 142 -5.63 -10.63 -20.93
CA HIS A 142 -4.64 -11.30 -21.76
C HIS A 142 -5.07 -11.41 -23.22
N GLY A 143 -6.33 -11.80 -23.48
CA GLY A 143 -6.88 -11.91 -24.84
C GLY A 143 -6.92 -10.59 -25.62
N ILE A 144 -7.11 -9.46 -24.94
CA ILE A 144 -7.16 -8.12 -25.58
C ILE A 144 -5.77 -7.57 -25.87
N LEU A 145 -4.81 -7.83 -24.97
CA LEU A 145 -3.46 -7.32 -25.11
C LEU A 145 -2.66 -8.12 -26.13
N SER A 146 -1.94 -7.40 -27.00
CA SER A 146 -0.91 -7.96 -27.88
C SER A 146 0.28 -8.46 -27.06
N PRO A 147 1.17 -9.29 -27.65
CA PRO A 147 2.36 -9.76 -26.95
C PRO A 147 3.24 -8.64 -26.37
N ILE A 148 3.37 -7.51 -27.08
CA ILE A 148 4.17 -6.37 -26.63
C ILE A 148 3.48 -5.67 -25.44
N GLU A 149 2.17 -5.48 -25.48
CA GLU A 149 1.42 -4.87 -24.38
C GLU A 149 1.38 -5.77 -23.14
N ARG A 150 1.32 -7.11 -23.31
CA ARG A 150 1.44 -8.06 -22.19
C ARG A 150 2.80 -7.93 -21.49
N ALA A 151 3.89 -7.82 -22.25
CA ALA A 151 5.22 -7.58 -21.70
C ALA A 151 5.29 -6.24 -20.95
N ALA A 152 4.79 -5.16 -21.56
CA ALA A 152 4.77 -3.84 -20.92
C ALA A 152 3.94 -3.79 -19.64
N LEU A 153 2.82 -4.53 -19.58
CA LEU A 153 2.02 -4.65 -18.37
C LEU A 153 2.81 -5.35 -17.26
N VAL A 154 3.46 -6.46 -17.60
CA VAL A 154 4.25 -7.25 -16.67
C VAL A 154 5.42 -6.45 -16.10
N ASP A 155 6.13 -5.67 -16.93
CA ASP A 155 7.19 -4.75 -16.47
C ASP A 155 6.68 -3.74 -15.42
N LYS A 156 5.47 -3.22 -15.61
CA LYS A 156 4.84 -2.28 -14.67
C LYS A 156 4.41 -2.95 -13.38
N VAL A 157 3.87 -4.17 -13.46
CA VAL A 157 3.51 -4.97 -12.28
C VAL A 157 4.76 -5.26 -11.45
N GLU A 158 5.87 -5.63 -12.09
CA GLU A 158 7.16 -5.82 -11.41
C GLU A 158 7.67 -4.50 -10.78
N ALA A 159 7.55 -3.37 -11.48
CA ALA A 159 7.92 -2.07 -10.92
C ALA A 159 7.12 -1.72 -9.66
N HIS A 160 5.80 -1.95 -9.65
CA HIS A 160 4.98 -1.77 -8.44
C HIS A 160 5.39 -2.72 -7.32
N TRP A 161 5.74 -3.97 -7.64
CA TRP A 161 6.28 -4.90 -6.67
C TRP A 161 7.59 -4.41 -6.08
N GLU A 162 8.53 -3.92 -6.88
CA GLU A 162 9.79 -3.38 -6.38
C GLU A 162 9.59 -2.19 -5.43
N VAL A 163 8.72 -1.25 -5.78
CA VAL A 163 8.34 -0.14 -4.89
C VAL A 163 7.79 -0.69 -3.58
N TRP A 164 6.85 -1.64 -3.65
CA TRP A 164 6.30 -2.28 -2.47
C TRP A 164 7.38 -2.92 -1.59
N ARG A 165 8.30 -3.69 -2.20
CA ARG A 165 9.39 -4.35 -1.48
C ARG A 165 10.30 -3.34 -0.80
N HIS A 166 10.62 -2.23 -1.48
CA HIS A 166 11.46 -1.18 -0.93
C HIS A 166 10.81 -0.52 0.29
N VAL A 167 9.53 -0.13 0.19
CA VAL A 167 8.85 0.58 1.28
C VAL A 167 8.47 -0.33 2.47
N ASN A 168 8.43 -1.64 2.24
CA ASN A 168 8.08 -2.66 3.24
C ASN A 168 9.25 -3.55 3.70
N HIS A 169 10.49 -3.24 3.30
CA HIS A 169 11.67 -4.03 3.69
C HIS A 169 11.99 -3.90 5.19
N ASP A 170 12.01 -4.99 5.94
CA ASP A 170 12.49 -4.97 7.33
C ASP A 170 14.03 -5.07 7.36
N GLY A 171 14.73 -3.92 7.35
CA GLY A 171 16.21 -3.83 7.45
C GLY A 171 16.69 -2.52 8.08
N GLU A 172 17.98 -2.43 8.40
CA GLU A 172 18.58 -1.29 9.14
C GLU A 172 18.29 0.08 8.49
N GLU A 173 18.23 0.17 7.15
CA GLU A 173 17.84 1.38 6.42
C GLU A 173 16.41 1.85 6.73
N ASN A 174 15.49 0.93 7.03
CA ASN A 174 14.11 1.25 7.39
C ASN A 174 13.93 1.58 8.89
N SER A 175 14.93 1.37 9.74
CA SER A 175 14.91 1.92 11.12
C SER A 175 14.84 3.45 11.11
N GLN A 176 15.51 4.10 10.14
CA GLN A 176 15.38 5.54 9.90
C GLN A 176 13.97 5.91 9.39
N LYS A 177 13.30 5.03 8.63
CA LYS A 177 11.91 5.24 8.16
C LYS A 177 10.86 4.98 9.25
N HIS A 178 11.09 4.07 10.20
CA HIS A 178 10.31 3.97 11.44
C HIS A 178 10.39 5.29 12.24
N GLY A 179 11.58 5.90 12.26
CA GLY A 179 11.78 7.27 12.75
C GLY A 179 10.96 8.32 11.99
N ARG A 180 10.69 8.14 10.69
CA ARG A 180 9.84 9.06 9.90
C ARG A 180 8.35 8.95 10.20
N ARG A 181 7.80 7.74 10.36
CA ARG A 181 6.38 7.57 10.76
C ARG A 181 6.14 8.09 12.17
N LEU A 182 7.05 7.77 13.08
CA LEU A 182 7.03 8.36 14.41
C LEU A 182 7.23 9.87 14.35
N GLY A 183 8.08 10.38 13.45
CA GLY A 183 8.29 11.81 13.22
C GLY A 183 7.03 12.56 12.75
N ASN A 184 6.25 11.98 11.84
CA ASN A 184 4.96 12.56 11.44
C ASN A 184 3.97 12.53 12.60
N LEU A 185 3.86 11.38 13.29
CA LEU A 185 2.99 11.26 14.46
C LEU A 185 3.39 12.20 15.60
N VAL A 186 4.69 12.45 15.79
CA VAL A 186 5.24 13.41 16.74
C VAL A 186 4.72 14.80 16.45
N ARG A 187 4.76 15.21 15.18
CA ARG A 187 4.29 16.53 14.75
C ARG A 187 2.77 16.64 14.83
N GLU A 188 2.07 15.59 14.41
CA GLU A 188 0.62 15.57 14.38
C GLU A 188 0.01 15.48 15.77
N LEU A 189 0.62 14.77 16.72
CA LEU A 189 0.07 14.58 18.06
C LEU A 189 0.83 15.35 19.15
N ASP A 190 1.80 16.19 18.76
CA ASP A 190 2.66 16.93 19.69
C ASP A 190 3.29 16.00 20.76
N LEU A 191 3.86 14.86 20.31
CA LEU A 191 4.39 13.85 21.21
C LEU A 191 5.64 14.36 21.95
N THR A 192 5.72 14.10 23.25
CA THR A 192 6.91 14.42 24.04
C THR A 192 8.06 13.45 23.73
N ALA A 193 9.30 13.87 23.98
CA ALA A 193 10.48 13.00 23.81
C ALA A 193 10.36 11.67 24.61
N GLU A 194 9.74 11.72 25.80
CA GLU A 194 9.47 10.53 26.59
C GLU A 194 8.43 9.60 25.94
N GLN A 195 7.38 10.16 25.32
CA GLN A 195 6.42 9.36 24.55
C GLN A 195 7.08 8.72 23.33
N VAL A 196 7.89 9.48 22.59
CA VAL A 196 8.66 8.99 21.44
C VAL A 196 9.55 7.82 21.82
N GLN A 197 10.31 7.95 22.90
CA GLN A 197 11.20 6.88 23.36
C GLN A 197 10.41 5.63 23.77
N ARG A 198 9.30 5.80 24.51
CA ARG A 198 8.42 4.68 24.90
C ARG A 198 7.83 3.97 23.69
N ILE A 199 7.30 4.72 22.72
CA ILE A 199 6.72 4.17 21.49
C ILE A 199 7.79 3.41 20.70
N SER A 200 8.98 3.99 20.53
CA SER A 200 10.10 3.35 19.81
C SER A 200 10.47 2.02 20.44
N ASN A 201 10.71 2.00 21.76
CA ASN A 201 11.05 0.77 22.49
C ASN A 201 9.96 -0.31 22.37
N THR A 202 8.68 0.09 22.45
CA THR A 202 7.56 -0.83 22.29
C THR A 202 7.51 -1.38 20.87
N LEU A 203 7.68 -0.55 19.85
CA LEU A 203 7.69 -0.98 18.44
C LEU A 203 8.86 -1.91 18.14
N ASP A 204 10.05 -1.66 18.67
CA ASP A 204 11.22 -2.53 18.49
C ASP A 204 10.97 -3.91 19.12
N THR A 205 10.40 -3.93 20.33
CA THR A 205 10.03 -5.15 21.04
C THR A 205 8.93 -5.91 20.30
N ALA A 206 7.89 -5.20 19.87
CA ALA A 206 6.75 -5.74 19.14
C ALA A 206 7.19 -6.33 17.80
N SER A 207 8.06 -5.64 17.06
CA SER A 207 8.58 -6.10 15.76
C SER A 207 9.49 -7.32 15.90
N SER A 208 10.22 -7.42 17.02
CA SER A 208 11.06 -8.59 17.33
C SER A 208 10.22 -9.81 17.76
N GLY A 209 9.03 -9.59 18.34
CA GLY A 209 8.15 -10.64 18.87
C GLY A 209 7.01 -11.08 17.96
N HIS A 210 6.47 -10.21 17.12
CA HIS A 210 5.40 -10.48 16.14
C HIS A 210 5.98 -10.83 14.77
N ALA A 211 6.89 -11.81 14.74
CA ALA A 211 7.32 -12.43 13.50
C ALA A 211 6.20 -13.33 12.94
N VAL A 212 5.03 -12.76 12.58
CA VAL A 212 4.31 -13.31 11.44
C VAL A 212 5.24 -13.05 10.26
N LYS A 213 6.14 -14.00 10.00
CA LYS A 213 7.08 -13.91 8.90
C LYS A 213 6.25 -13.87 7.63
N PHE A 214 6.09 -12.67 7.09
CA PHE A 214 5.65 -12.48 5.73
C PHE A 214 6.55 -13.33 4.84
N ASP A 215 6.00 -14.37 4.23
CA ASP A 215 6.76 -15.21 3.31
C ASP A 215 6.90 -14.46 1.98
N ARG A 216 7.86 -13.53 1.97
CA ARG A 216 8.23 -12.78 0.77
C ARG A 216 8.59 -13.70 -0.39
N LYS A 217 9.17 -14.87 -0.13
CA LYS A 217 9.55 -15.83 -1.18
C LYS A 217 8.32 -16.45 -1.82
N GLU A 218 7.24 -16.65 -1.07
CA GLU A 218 5.97 -17.08 -1.64
C GLU A 218 5.39 -16.04 -2.60
N VAL A 219 5.40 -14.77 -2.20
CA VAL A 219 4.93 -13.68 -3.07
C VAL A 219 5.83 -13.52 -4.31
N ASP A 220 7.16 -13.55 -4.15
CA ASP A 220 8.10 -13.52 -5.27
C ASP A 220 7.85 -14.69 -6.25
N ARG A 221 7.61 -15.91 -5.73
CA ARG A 221 7.33 -17.09 -6.57
C ARG A 221 6.00 -16.95 -7.33
N PHE A 222 4.95 -16.50 -6.66
CA PHE A 222 3.66 -16.23 -7.30
C PHE A 222 3.81 -15.19 -8.41
N LEU A 223 4.53 -14.10 -8.12
CA LEU A 223 4.73 -13.04 -9.10
C LEU A 223 5.53 -13.54 -10.30
N GLN A 224 6.60 -14.30 -10.08
CA GLN A 224 7.35 -14.92 -11.18
C GLN A 224 6.50 -15.87 -12.03
N ALA A 225 5.60 -16.64 -11.40
CA ALA A 225 4.66 -17.48 -12.11
C ALA A 225 3.68 -16.64 -12.95
N PHE A 226 3.12 -15.56 -12.38
CA PHE A 226 2.27 -14.63 -13.12
C PHE A 226 3.01 -13.98 -14.29
N VAL A 227 4.17 -13.37 -14.05
CA VAL A 227 5.03 -12.71 -15.04
C VAL A 227 5.34 -13.64 -16.21
N SER A 228 5.82 -14.85 -15.92
CA SER A 228 6.21 -15.82 -16.96
C SER A 228 5.04 -16.39 -17.76
N THR A 229 3.87 -16.58 -17.12
CA THR A 229 2.69 -17.14 -17.80
C THR A 229 1.90 -16.08 -18.57
N PHE A 230 1.83 -14.85 -18.07
CA PHE A 230 1.04 -13.78 -18.69
C PHE A 230 1.62 -13.31 -20.02
N VAL A 231 2.96 -13.33 -20.18
CA VAL A 231 3.60 -12.98 -21.46
C VAL A 231 3.51 -14.10 -22.51
N ALA A 232 3.09 -15.30 -22.12
CA ALA A 232 3.00 -16.43 -23.03
C ALA A 232 1.86 -16.25 -24.06
N GLU A 233 1.89 -17.05 -25.13
CA GLU A 233 0.87 -17.02 -26.18
C GLU A 233 -0.51 -17.40 -25.62
N SER A 234 -0.55 -18.40 -24.74
CA SER A 234 -1.72 -18.85 -23.99
C SER A 234 -1.56 -18.55 -22.51
N PHE A 235 -2.65 -18.15 -21.86
CA PHE A 235 -2.68 -17.87 -20.43
C PHE A 235 -3.95 -18.44 -19.81
N ASP A 236 -3.81 -18.96 -18.59
CA ASP A 236 -4.92 -19.36 -17.74
C ASP A 236 -4.63 -18.93 -16.31
N ALA A 237 -5.33 -17.90 -15.84
CA ALA A 237 -5.20 -17.40 -14.48
C ALA A 237 -5.46 -18.47 -13.40
N LYS A 238 -6.24 -19.53 -13.69
CA LYS A 238 -6.48 -20.63 -12.73
C LYS A 238 -5.24 -21.49 -12.50
N SER A 239 -4.29 -21.49 -13.43
CA SER A 239 -3.05 -22.24 -13.31
C SER A 239 -2.05 -21.61 -12.33
N ILE A 240 -2.25 -20.34 -11.96
CA ILE A 240 -1.41 -19.64 -10.99
C ILE A 240 -1.94 -19.93 -9.59
N VAL A 241 -1.28 -20.87 -8.92
CA VAL A 241 -1.62 -21.31 -7.56
C VAL A 241 -0.81 -20.53 -6.52
N GLY A 242 -1.46 -20.08 -5.46
CA GLY A 242 -0.79 -19.55 -4.27
C GLY A 242 -1.60 -18.48 -3.53
N ASP A 243 -1.22 -18.21 -2.29
CA ASP A 243 -1.94 -17.30 -1.40
C ASP A 243 -1.33 -15.89 -1.36
N ALA A 244 -0.44 -15.58 -2.31
CA ALA A 244 0.31 -14.32 -2.35
C ALA A 244 -0.58 -13.07 -2.24
N ASN A 245 -1.76 -13.08 -2.85
CA ASN A 245 -2.71 -11.97 -2.73
C ASN A 245 -3.21 -11.80 -1.29
N ALA A 246 -3.59 -12.90 -0.62
CA ALA A 246 -4.02 -12.87 0.77
C ALA A 246 -2.86 -12.49 1.71
N LEU A 247 -1.64 -13.01 1.45
CA LEU A 247 -0.44 -12.66 2.21
C LEU A 247 -0.13 -11.16 2.13
N LEU A 248 -0.21 -10.55 0.94
CA LEU A 248 0.01 -9.12 0.76
C LEU A 248 -1.06 -8.28 1.48
N ALA A 249 -2.33 -8.68 1.36
CA ALA A 249 -3.44 -7.96 1.99
C ALA A 249 -3.38 -8.01 3.52
N SER A 250 -3.04 -9.18 4.10
CA SER A 250 -2.88 -9.30 5.56
C SER A 250 -1.64 -8.60 6.09
N TYR A 251 -0.52 -8.61 5.37
CA TYR A 251 0.73 -8.01 5.85
C TYR A 251 0.56 -6.55 6.30
N GLY A 252 -0.01 -5.71 5.43
CA GLY A 252 -0.24 -4.30 5.73
C GLY A 252 -1.19 -4.10 6.91
N SER A 253 -2.22 -4.94 7.01
CA SER A 253 -3.25 -4.87 8.05
C SER A 253 -2.74 -5.32 9.42
N THR A 254 -1.95 -6.40 9.48
CA THR A 254 -1.32 -6.88 10.72
C THR A 254 -0.34 -5.86 11.27
N ARG A 255 0.53 -5.28 10.43
CA ARG A 255 1.47 -4.23 10.86
C ARG A 255 0.77 -2.97 11.33
N MET A 256 -0.30 -2.60 10.65
CA MET A 256 -1.14 -1.47 11.03
C MET A 256 -1.73 -1.66 12.43
N THR A 257 -2.37 -2.81 12.70
CA THR A 257 -2.89 -3.18 14.03
C THR A 257 -1.79 -3.14 15.09
N LEU A 258 -0.64 -3.78 14.83
CA LEU A 258 0.49 -3.83 15.76
C LEU A 258 0.98 -2.43 16.13
N PHE A 259 1.07 -1.54 15.15
CA PHE A 259 1.48 -0.17 15.38
C PHE A 259 0.49 0.57 16.29
N TYR A 260 -0.81 0.55 16.00
CA TYR A 260 -1.78 1.27 16.83
C TYR A 260 -1.87 0.66 18.23
N ALA A 261 -1.76 -0.66 18.37
CA ALA A 261 -1.69 -1.31 19.68
C ALA A 261 -0.45 -0.86 20.49
N SER A 262 0.67 -0.63 19.81
CA SER A 262 1.93 -0.18 20.45
C SER A 262 1.93 1.30 20.82
N VAL A 263 1.29 2.14 20.00
CA VAL A 263 1.26 3.60 20.18
C VAL A 263 0.23 4.03 21.23
N THR A 264 -0.97 3.46 21.16
CA THR A 264 -2.15 3.91 21.95
C THR A 264 -1.87 4.05 23.46
N PRO A 265 -1.19 3.12 24.14
CA PRO A 265 -0.96 3.22 25.58
C PRO A 265 -0.08 4.40 26.01
N ALA A 266 0.74 4.95 25.10
CA ALA A 266 1.64 6.06 25.40
C ALA A 266 0.99 7.44 25.22
N LEU A 267 -0.19 7.51 24.61
CA LEU A 267 -0.88 8.75 24.28
C LEU A 267 -1.72 9.28 25.45
N THR A 268 -1.84 10.60 25.56
CA THR A 268 -2.83 11.25 26.44
C THR A 268 -4.25 11.10 25.88
N GLN A 269 -5.28 11.38 26.68
CA GLN A 269 -6.67 11.35 26.18
C GLN A 269 -6.89 12.28 24.98
N GLU A 270 -6.33 13.49 25.02
CA GLU A 270 -6.47 14.47 23.92
C GLU A 270 -5.80 13.98 22.63
N GLN A 271 -4.59 13.43 22.75
CA GLN A 271 -3.87 12.83 21.61
C GLN A 271 -4.62 11.64 21.01
N ARG A 272 -5.23 10.79 21.86
CA ARG A 272 -6.07 9.67 21.40
C ARG A 272 -7.29 10.13 20.62
N VAL A 273 -7.96 11.20 21.06
CA VAL A 273 -9.10 11.77 20.33
C VAL A 273 -8.66 12.30 18.97
N LYS A 274 -7.55 13.04 18.90
CA LYS A 274 -6.98 13.56 17.64
C LYS A 274 -6.60 12.43 16.69
N PHE A 275 -5.91 11.41 17.20
CA PHE A 275 -5.47 10.29 16.39
C PHE A 275 -6.64 9.43 15.88
N SER A 276 -7.64 9.21 16.73
CA SER A 276 -8.88 8.55 16.36
C SER A 276 -9.64 9.30 15.26
N ALA A 277 -9.65 10.64 15.30
CA ALA A 277 -10.26 11.45 14.23
C ALA A 277 -9.52 11.29 12.90
N TYR A 278 -8.18 11.32 12.92
CA TYR A 278 -7.36 11.05 11.73
C TYR A 278 -7.65 9.68 11.11
N LEU A 279 -7.80 8.63 11.93
CA LEU A 279 -8.13 7.30 11.44
C LEU A 279 -9.50 7.22 10.77
N ARG A 280 -10.50 7.94 11.30
CA ARG A 280 -11.82 8.03 10.67
C ARG A 280 -11.76 8.78 9.34
N GLU A 281 -10.97 9.84 9.25
CA GLU A 281 -10.75 10.56 8.01
C GLU A 281 -10.12 9.65 6.95
N GLN A 282 -9.07 8.89 7.32
CA GLN A 282 -8.45 7.91 6.43
C GLN A 282 -9.41 6.81 5.97
N ALA A 283 -10.29 6.33 6.86
CA ALA A 283 -11.35 5.39 6.48
C ALA A 283 -12.32 6.03 5.47
N ASN A 284 -12.74 7.28 5.69
CA ASN A 284 -13.65 7.97 4.76
C ASN A 284 -13.00 8.21 3.39
N LEU A 285 -11.72 8.60 3.36
CA LEU A 285 -10.97 8.78 2.10
C LEU A 285 -10.86 7.48 1.31
N GLN A 286 -10.66 6.34 1.99
CA GLN A 286 -10.63 5.03 1.33
C GLN A 286 -11.98 4.63 0.73
N GLN A 287 -13.09 5.07 1.35
CA GLN A 287 -14.42 4.84 0.81
C GLN A 287 -14.70 5.75 -0.40
N ALA A 288 -14.25 7.00 -0.36
CA ALA A 288 -14.45 7.97 -1.44
C ALA A 288 -13.54 7.73 -2.67
N ALA A 289 -12.41 7.05 -2.49
CA ALA A 289 -11.49 6.72 -3.58
C ALA A 289 -11.98 5.55 -4.47
N ASP A 290 -13.21 5.05 -4.28
CA ASP A 290 -13.78 4.01 -5.13
C ASP A 290 -14.09 4.58 -6.54
N PRO A 291 -13.39 4.13 -7.60
CA PRO A 291 -13.60 4.64 -8.96
C PRO A 291 -14.99 4.28 -9.52
N THR A 292 -15.78 3.44 -8.84
CA THR A 292 -17.15 3.10 -9.25
C THR A 292 -18.15 4.24 -9.06
N GLU A 293 -17.87 5.23 -8.18
CA GLU A 293 -18.70 6.44 -8.03
C GLU A 293 -18.17 7.65 -8.82
N GLY A 294 -16.98 7.55 -9.39
CA GLY A 294 -16.31 8.59 -10.19
C GLY A 294 -16.80 8.70 -11.63
N GLY A 295 -18.06 8.37 -11.91
CA GLY A 295 -18.72 8.81 -13.13
C GLY A 295 -19.07 10.30 -12.97
N SER A 296 -18.38 11.19 -13.66
CA SER A 296 -18.87 12.55 -13.85
C SER A 296 -18.86 12.94 -15.34
N PRO A 297 -19.85 13.77 -15.76
CA PRO A 297 -20.43 13.83 -17.10
C PRO A 297 -19.54 14.42 -18.21
#